data_AF-A0AAU8K6C3-F1
#
_entry.id   AF-A0AAU8K6C3-F1
#
_cell.length_a   1.000
_cell.length_b   1.000
_cell.length_c   1.000
_cell.angle_alpha   90.00
_cell.angle_beta   90.00
_cell.angle_gamma   90.00
#
_symmetry.space_group_name_H-M   'P 1'
#
loop_
_entity.id
_entity.type
_entity.pdbx_description
1 polymer ?
#
loop_
_entity_poly.entity_id
_entity_poly.type
_entity_poly.pdbx_seq_one_letter_code
_entity_poly.pdbx_strand_id
1 'polypeptide(L)'
;MTSRYRLADLDGAHPVRLNRLGESASLELLGSIVGHQPVAAHPKGAQAVVRYCSGLPLALRIAGARHLGRPHRDMDSLARRLVRAPRLLDELRIGDLGVRSSLDVSYRWLHEDAYLPSGAPDPAAALRLLGAVGAVNADAELVADAVRGDQVAGPARVPPRR
;
A
#
# COMPACT_ATOMS: atom_id res chain seq x y z
N MET A 1 10.88 17.68 11.83
CA MET A 1 9.44 17.59 11.49
C MET A 1 9.21 16.41 10.55
N THR A 2 8.02 15.82 10.56
CA THR A 2 7.62 14.80 9.57
C THR A 2 6.42 15.30 8.78
N SER A 3 6.46 15.15 7.46
CA SER A 3 5.38 15.54 6.56
C SER A 3 5.24 14.50 5.44
N ARG A 4 4.03 14.42 4.86
CA ARG A 4 3.74 13.57 3.69
C ARG A 4 3.83 14.34 2.36
N TYR A 5 4.00 15.66 2.43
CA TYR A 5 4.19 16.55 1.28
C TYR A 5 5.57 17.20 1.37
N ARG A 6 6.10 17.65 0.23
CA ARG A 6 7.32 18.47 0.25
C ARG A 6 6.97 19.81 0.87
N LEU A 7 7.66 20.13 1.96
CA LEU A 7 7.64 21.46 2.57
C LEU A 7 8.71 22.30 1.87
N ALA A 8 8.38 22.81 0.68
CA ALA A 8 9.33 23.55 -0.16
C ALA A 8 9.81 24.85 0.50
N ASP A 9 8.97 25.47 1.33
CA ASP A 9 9.23 26.77 1.96
C ASP A 9 9.86 26.65 3.35
N LEU A 10 10.35 25.46 3.73
CA LEU A 10 10.98 25.24 5.03
C LEU A 10 12.49 25.49 4.94
N ASP A 11 12.89 26.72 5.26
CA ASP A 11 14.29 27.13 5.26
C ASP A 11 15.14 26.35 6.28
N GLY A 12 16.38 26.01 5.88
CA GLY A 12 17.35 25.29 6.72
C GLY A 12 17.07 23.79 6.93
N ALA A 13 15.96 23.26 6.41
CA ALA A 13 15.62 21.84 6.56
C ALA A 13 16.27 20.96 5.49
N HIS A 14 16.72 19.77 5.90
CA HIS A 14 17.29 18.76 4.99
C HIS A 14 16.26 17.65 4.75
N PRO A 15 15.72 17.49 3.52
CA PRO A 15 14.69 16.51 3.26
C PRO A 15 15.29 15.09 3.26
N VAL A 16 14.80 14.24 4.16
CA VAL A 16 15.13 12.81 4.18
C VAL A 16 13.95 12.02 3.62
N ARG A 17 14.11 11.43 2.44
CA ARG A 17 13.09 10.54 1.86
C ARG A 17 13.22 9.16 2.52
N LEU A 18 12.17 8.76 3.25
CA LEU A 18 12.07 7.40 3.77
C LEU A 18 11.56 6.47 2.67
N ASN A 19 12.32 5.41 2.41
CA ASN A 19 11.93 4.34 1.50
C ASN A 19 11.30 3.18 2.26
N ARG A 20 10.70 2.25 1.51
CA ARG A 20 10.30 0.94 2.04
C ARG A 20 11.52 0.25 2.67
N LEU A 21 11.28 -0.56 3.69
CA LEU A 21 12.34 -1.36 4.28
C LEU A 21 12.85 -2.39 3.26
N GLY A 22 14.17 -2.60 3.25
CA GLY A 22 14.77 -3.75 2.59
C GLY A 22 14.33 -5.06 3.26
N GLU A 23 14.60 -6.19 2.61
CA GLU A 23 14.17 -7.50 3.10
C GLU A 23 14.73 -7.82 4.50
N SER A 24 16.03 -7.58 4.73
CA SER A 24 16.69 -7.83 6.01
C SER A 24 16.07 -7.01 7.16
N ALA A 25 15.95 -5.69 6.99
CA ALA A 25 15.33 -4.80 7.97
C ALA A 25 13.84 -5.13 8.19
N SER A 26 13.15 -5.62 7.16
CA SER A 26 11.76 -6.06 7.28
C SER A 26 11.63 -7.34 8.12
N LEU A 27 12.53 -8.31 7.93
CA LEU A 27 12.59 -9.54 8.72
C LEU A 27 12.99 -9.25 10.17
N GLU A 28 13.91 -8.31 10.37
CA GLU A 28 14.31 -7.85 11.70
C GLU A 28 13.14 -7.18 12.43
N LEU A 29 12.42 -6.27 11.76
CA LEU A 29 11.22 -5.66 12.31
C LEU A 29 10.15 -6.71 12.62
N LEU A 30 9.92 -7.68 11.73
CA LEU A 30 8.96 -8.75 11.98
C LEU A 30 9.37 -9.58 13.20
N GLY A 31 10.65 -9.92 13.31
CA GLY A 31 11.23 -10.65 14.44
C GLY A 31 11.14 -9.89 15.76
N SER A 32 11.31 -8.56 15.77
CA SER A 32 11.15 -7.76 16.99
C SER A 32 9.70 -7.69 17.47
N ILE A 33 8.72 -7.96 16.60
CA ILE A 33 7.29 -8.02 16.96
C ILE A 33 6.91 -9.42 17.46
N VAL A 34 7.23 -10.47 16.69
CA VAL A 34 6.73 -11.84 16.93
C VAL A 34 7.72 -12.73 17.69
N GLY A 35 8.93 -12.23 17.93
CA GLY A 35 10.09 -13.01 18.34
C GLY A 35 10.90 -13.51 17.14
N HIS A 36 12.22 -13.60 17.29
CA HIS A 36 13.11 -14.08 16.23
C HIS A 36 12.99 -15.58 15.98
N GLN A 37 12.58 -16.37 16.97
CA GLN A 37 12.50 -17.83 16.85
C GLN A 37 11.41 -18.30 15.86
N PRO A 38 10.17 -17.75 15.86
CA PRO A 38 9.19 -18.05 14.81
C PRO A 38 9.63 -17.68 13.39
N VAL A 39 10.36 -16.57 13.23
CA VAL A 39 10.92 -16.13 11.94
C VAL A 39 12.00 -17.09 11.47
N ALA A 40 12.91 -17.49 12.36
CA ALA A 40 14.00 -18.42 12.06
C ALA A 40 13.50 -19.85 11.80
N ALA A 41 12.42 -20.28 12.47
CA ALA A 41 11.80 -21.59 12.25
C ALA A 41 11.09 -21.69 10.89
N HIS A 42 10.58 -20.58 10.37
CA HIS A 42 9.84 -20.52 9.10
C HIS A 42 10.37 -19.43 8.15
N PRO A 43 11.63 -19.54 7.69
CA PRO A 43 12.29 -18.45 6.96
C PRO A 43 11.59 -18.15 5.63
N LYS A 44 11.14 -19.18 4.90
CA LYS A 44 10.40 -18.99 3.63
C LYS A 44 9.05 -18.30 3.84
N GLY A 45 8.30 -18.70 4.85
CA GLY A 45 7.04 -18.07 5.23
C GLY A 45 7.22 -16.62 5.66
N ALA A 46 8.23 -16.33 6.49
CA ALA A 46 8.54 -14.98 6.92
C ALA A 46 8.94 -14.06 5.75
N GLN A 47 9.80 -14.53 4.85
CA GLN A 47 10.14 -13.79 3.64
C GLN A 47 8.93 -13.55 2.74
N ALA A 48 8.03 -14.54 2.62
CA ALA A 48 6.79 -14.36 1.87
C ALA A 48 5.90 -13.28 2.49
N VAL A 49 5.73 -13.28 3.82
CA VAL A 49 5.00 -12.21 4.54
C VAL A 49 5.62 -10.84 4.26
N VAL A 50 6.96 -10.72 4.32
CA VAL A 50 7.67 -9.48 4.00
C VAL A 50 7.40 -9.01 2.58
N ARG A 51 7.46 -9.93 1.60
CA ARG A 51 7.15 -9.65 0.19
C ARG A 51 5.73 -9.16 0.02
N TYR A 52 4.73 -9.81 0.61
CA TYR A 52 3.33 -9.36 0.52
C TYR A 52 3.07 -8.03 1.23
N CYS A 53 3.80 -7.76 2.29
CA CYS A 53 3.76 -6.45 2.97
C CYS A 53 4.53 -5.36 2.21
N SER A 54 5.21 -5.71 1.10
CA SER A 54 6.05 -4.79 0.31
C SER A 54 7.07 -4.00 1.15
N GLY A 55 7.59 -4.58 2.25
CA GLY A 55 8.51 -3.90 3.15
C GLY A 55 7.92 -2.65 3.85
N LEU A 56 6.59 -2.50 3.90
CA LEU A 56 5.93 -1.39 4.60
C LEU A 56 5.92 -1.66 6.12
N PRO A 57 6.55 -0.80 6.95
CA PRO A 57 6.60 -1.01 8.40
C PRO A 57 5.22 -1.19 9.05
N LEU A 58 4.22 -0.44 8.59
CA LEU A 58 2.85 -0.54 9.09
C LEU A 58 2.21 -1.90 8.77
N ALA A 59 2.36 -2.39 7.53
CA ALA A 59 1.82 -3.69 7.12
C ALA A 59 2.47 -4.84 7.92
N LEU A 60 3.79 -4.77 8.12
CA LEU A 60 4.55 -5.74 8.93
C LEU A 60 4.08 -5.76 10.39
N ARG A 61 3.86 -4.60 11.00
CA ARG A 61 3.30 -4.49 12.36
C ARG A 61 1.94 -5.16 12.48
N ILE A 62 1.05 -4.93 11.52
CA ILE A 62 -0.29 -5.51 11.52
C ILE A 62 -0.22 -7.03 11.30
N ALA A 63 0.61 -7.50 10.36
CA ALA A 63 0.81 -8.91 10.09
C ALA A 63 1.38 -9.66 11.33
N GLY A 64 2.40 -9.09 11.98
CA GLY A 64 3.00 -9.64 13.19
C GLY A 64 2.02 -9.69 14.37
N ALA A 65 1.27 -8.61 14.62
CA ALA A 65 0.26 -8.59 15.67
C ALA A 65 -0.87 -9.61 15.43
N ARG A 66 -1.27 -9.83 14.17
CA ARG A 66 -2.24 -10.87 13.79
C ARG A 66 -1.69 -12.29 13.98
N HIS A 67 -0.39 -12.49 13.84
CA HIS A 67 0.28 -13.75 14.15
C HIS A 67 0.27 -14.03 15.65
N LEU A 68 0.62 -13.03 16.47
CA LEU A 68 0.56 -13.14 17.94
C LEU A 68 -0.84 -13.44 18.47
N GLY A 69 -1.88 -12.89 17.84
CA GLY A 69 -3.28 -13.22 18.17
C GLY A 69 -3.71 -14.64 17.75
N ARG A 70 -2.87 -15.41 17.05
CA ARG A 70 -3.12 -16.79 16.61
C ARG A 70 -1.85 -17.66 16.70
N PRO A 71 -1.33 -17.90 17.91
CA PRO A 71 0.01 -18.46 18.13
C PRO A 71 0.17 -19.91 17.64
N HIS A 72 -0.92 -20.67 17.45
CA HIS A 72 -0.86 -22.05 16.92
C HIS A 72 -0.66 -22.13 15.40
N ARG A 73 -0.53 -20.99 14.69
CA ARG A 73 -0.34 -20.97 13.23
C ARG A 73 1.07 -20.51 12.90
N ASP A 74 1.73 -21.23 12.00
CA ASP A 74 3.05 -20.86 11.49
C ASP A 74 3.03 -19.65 10.52
N MET A 75 4.23 -19.14 10.18
CA MET A 75 4.39 -18.04 9.22
C MET A 75 3.93 -18.40 7.82
N ASP A 76 4.07 -19.67 7.43
CA ASP A 76 3.60 -20.16 6.12
C ASP A 76 2.07 -20.03 6.00
N SER A 77 1.34 -20.29 7.09
CA SER A 77 -0.11 -20.11 7.15
C SER A 77 -0.52 -18.64 7.12
N LEU A 78 0.27 -17.76 7.72
CA LEU A 78 0.07 -16.32 7.58
C LEU A 78 0.26 -15.86 6.13
N ALA A 79 1.37 -16.26 5.50
CA ALA A 79 1.67 -15.93 4.11
C ALA A 79 0.55 -16.39 3.16
N ARG A 80 0.11 -17.66 3.27
CA ARG A 80 -1.01 -18.20 2.47
C ARG A 80 -2.29 -17.40 2.61
N ARG A 81 -2.58 -16.88 3.81
CA ARG A 81 -3.77 -16.05 4.04
C ARG A 81 -3.66 -14.69 3.39
N LEU A 82 -2.49 -14.05 3.47
CA LEU A 82 -2.26 -12.77 2.79
C LEU A 82 -2.43 -12.91 1.27
N VAL A 83 -1.93 -14.00 0.68
CA VAL A 83 -2.10 -14.30 -0.75
C VAL A 83 -3.55 -14.46 -1.16
N ARG A 84 -4.29 -15.25 -0.39
CA ARG A 84 -5.66 -15.66 -0.75
C ARG A 84 -6.71 -14.63 -0.35
N ALA A 85 -6.31 -13.55 0.30
CA ALA A 85 -7.21 -12.50 0.72
C ALA A 85 -7.83 -11.83 -0.52
N PRO A 86 -9.15 -11.97 -0.77
CA PRO A 86 -9.79 -11.27 -1.89
C PRO A 86 -9.69 -9.74 -1.74
N ARG A 87 -9.51 -9.27 -0.49
CA ARG A 87 -9.23 -7.88 -0.15
C ARG A 87 -8.05 -7.84 0.81
N LEU A 88 -6.82 -7.97 0.29
CA LEU A 88 -5.58 -7.96 1.08
C LEU A 88 -5.52 -6.80 2.08
N LEU A 89 -5.92 -5.60 1.67
CA LEU A 89 -5.90 -4.42 2.55
C LEU A 89 -6.88 -4.52 3.73
N ASP A 90 -7.95 -5.31 3.60
CA ASP A 90 -8.90 -5.57 4.69
C ASP A 90 -8.32 -6.59 5.68
N GLU A 91 -7.48 -7.51 5.21
CA GLU A 91 -6.71 -8.43 6.06
C GLU A 91 -5.56 -7.72 6.79
N LEU A 92 -4.98 -6.68 6.19
CA LEU A 92 -3.98 -5.80 6.81
C LEU A 92 -4.62 -4.72 7.69
N ARG A 93 -5.45 -5.18 8.63
CA ARG A 93 -6.05 -4.40 9.70
C ARG A 93 -6.00 -5.13 11.05
N ILE A 94 -5.79 -4.37 12.12
CA ILE A 94 -5.95 -4.80 13.52
C ILE A 94 -6.57 -3.67 14.35
N GLY A 95 -7.71 -3.94 15.00
CA GLY A 95 -8.51 -2.88 15.62
C GLY A 95 -8.80 -1.75 14.62
N ASP A 96 -8.48 -0.52 15.02
CA ASP A 96 -8.64 0.68 14.20
C ASP A 96 -7.42 0.98 13.30
N LEU A 97 -6.32 0.23 13.48
CA LEU A 97 -5.11 0.39 12.67
C LEU A 97 -5.23 -0.42 11.38
N GLY A 98 -5.19 0.25 10.22
CA GLY A 98 -5.28 -0.40 8.92
C GLY A 98 -4.40 0.27 7.87
N VAL A 99 -3.82 -0.55 6.99
CA VAL A 99 -3.09 -0.03 5.81
C VAL A 99 -4.05 0.73 4.91
N ARG A 100 -5.27 0.23 4.70
CA ARG A 100 -6.34 0.92 3.96
C ARG A 100 -6.58 2.32 4.54
N SER A 101 -6.88 2.43 5.83
CA SER A 101 -7.17 3.72 6.48
C SER A 101 -6.02 4.71 6.33
N SER A 102 -4.78 4.23 6.36
CA SER A 102 -3.59 5.08 6.15
C SER A 102 -3.45 5.55 4.71
N LEU A 103 -3.75 4.68 3.74
CA LEU A 103 -3.76 5.02 2.31
C LEU A 103 -4.92 5.95 1.96
N ASP A 104 -6.10 5.78 2.56
CA ASP A 104 -7.30 6.59 2.30
C ASP A 104 -7.06 8.07 2.61
N VAL A 105 -6.19 8.40 3.58
CA VAL A 105 -5.80 9.78 3.84
C VAL A 105 -5.04 10.36 2.65
N SER A 106 -4.03 9.66 2.15
CA SER A 106 -3.26 10.10 0.97
C SER A 106 -4.09 10.07 -0.32
N TYR A 107 -5.04 9.14 -0.42
CA TYR A 107 -5.94 9.02 -1.57
C TYR A 107 -6.90 10.21 -1.69
N ARG A 108 -7.48 10.65 -0.57
CA ARG A 108 -8.34 11.86 -0.55
C ARG A 108 -7.60 13.11 -1.00
N TRP A 109 -6.32 13.23 -0.67
CA TRP A 109 -5.51 14.37 -1.08
C TRP A 109 -5.28 14.46 -2.59
N LEU A 110 -5.30 13.32 -3.29
CA LEU A 110 -5.29 13.34 -4.76
C LEU A 110 -6.54 14.02 -5.34
N HIS A 111 -7.63 14.07 -4.58
CA HIS A 111 -8.87 14.71 -5.00
C HIS A 111 -8.97 16.18 -4.56
N GLU A 112 -8.43 16.51 -3.38
CA GLU A 112 -8.61 17.81 -2.72
C GLU A 112 -7.50 18.84 -3.05
N ASP A 113 -6.25 18.41 -3.21
CA ASP A 113 -5.07 19.30 -3.26
C ASP A 113 -4.37 19.36 -4.63
N ALA A 114 -4.95 18.72 -5.64
CA ALA A 114 -4.35 18.67 -6.96
C ALA A 114 -4.56 20.03 -7.66
N TYR A 115 -3.65 20.99 -7.44
CA TYR A 115 -3.52 22.20 -8.27
C TYR A 115 -3.06 21.77 -9.66
N LEU A 116 -4.01 21.22 -10.42
CA LEU A 116 -3.77 20.63 -11.71
C LEU A 116 -4.08 21.68 -12.79
N PRO A 117 -3.19 21.85 -13.77
CA PRO A 117 -3.51 22.66 -14.94
C PRO A 117 -4.77 22.11 -15.61
N SER A 118 -5.59 23.01 -16.13
CA SER A 118 -6.85 22.66 -16.78
C SER A 118 -6.61 21.62 -17.90
N GLY A 119 -7.32 20.47 -17.82
CA GLY A 119 -7.16 19.36 -18.76
C GLY A 119 -6.19 18.25 -18.33
N ALA A 120 -5.55 18.37 -17.15
CA ALA A 120 -4.78 17.26 -16.61
C ALA A 120 -5.68 16.10 -16.12
N PRO A 121 -5.23 14.85 -16.26
CA PRO A 121 -5.98 13.68 -15.83
C PRO A 121 -6.22 13.66 -14.30
N ASP A 122 -7.40 13.21 -13.86
CA ASP A 122 -7.69 12.98 -12.44
C ASP A 122 -6.69 11.96 -11.87
N PRO A 123 -5.82 12.35 -10.93
CA PRO A 123 -4.79 11.46 -10.38
C PRO A 123 -5.41 10.32 -9.56
N ALA A 124 -6.60 10.52 -9.01
CA ALA A 124 -7.32 9.46 -8.31
C ALA A 124 -7.84 8.40 -9.30
N ALA A 125 -8.30 8.80 -10.48
CA ALA A 125 -8.67 7.90 -11.58
C ALA A 125 -7.45 7.16 -12.15
N ALA A 126 -6.35 7.88 -12.38
CA ALA A 126 -5.07 7.31 -12.79
C ALA A 126 -4.62 6.18 -11.86
N LEU A 127 -4.64 6.43 -10.54
CA LEU A 127 -4.26 5.45 -9.54
C LEU A 127 -5.20 4.21 -9.54
N ARG A 128 -6.51 4.40 -9.78
CA ARG A 128 -7.46 3.28 -9.93
C ARG A 128 -7.13 2.42 -11.16
N LEU A 129 -6.86 3.05 -12.30
CA LEU A 129 -6.53 2.36 -13.55
C LEU A 129 -5.24 1.56 -13.40
N LEU A 130 -4.19 2.17 -12.84
CA LEU A 130 -2.93 1.49 -12.56
C LEU A 130 -3.12 0.30 -11.61
N GLY A 131 -3.95 0.45 -10.59
CA GLY A 131 -4.31 -0.63 -9.68
C GLY A 131 -5.08 -1.76 -10.39
N ALA A 132 -5.97 -1.44 -11.32
CA ALA A 132 -6.75 -2.42 -12.07
C ALA A 132 -5.88 -3.27 -13.01
N VAL A 133 -4.82 -2.70 -13.58
CA VAL A 133 -3.86 -3.43 -14.42
C VAL A 133 -2.70 -4.05 -13.64
N GLY A 134 -2.67 -3.87 -12.32
CA GLY A 134 -1.62 -4.42 -11.45
C GLY A 134 -0.24 -3.77 -11.67
N ALA A 135 -0.19 -2.53 -12.14
CA ALA A 135 1.07 -1.82 -12.35
C ALA A 135 1.81 -1.61 -11.02
N VAL A 136 3.03 -2.14 -10.92
CA VAL A 136 3.90 -1.98 -9.74
C VAL A 136 4.83 -0.76 -9.88
N ASN A 137 5.04 -0.35 -11.13
CA ASN A 137 5.72 0.85 -11.57
C ASN A 137 5.05 1.32 -12.86
N ALA A 138 4.95 2.64 -13.04
CA ALA A 138 4.45 3.24 -14.26
C ALA A 138 5.26 4.50 -14.53
N ASP A 139 5.65 4.68 -15.79
CA ASP A 139 6.17 5.95 -16.25
C ASP A 139 5.03 6.94 -16.48
N ALA A 140 5.35 8.24 -16.52
CA ALA A 140 4.34 9.28 -16.65
C ALA A 140 3.53 9.17 -17.96
N GLU A 141 4.13 8.62 -19.01
CA GLU A 141 3.53 8.49 -20.33
C GLU A 141 2.46 7.39 -20.36
N LEU A 142 2.75 6.21 -19.80
CA LEU A 142 1.78 5.12 -19.61
C LEU A 142 0.59 5.56 -18.76
N VAL A 143 0.84 6.34 -17.70
CA VAL A 143 -0.24 6.89 -16.87
C VAL A 143 -1.11 7.85 -17.67
N ALA A 144 -0.51 8.73 -18.45
CA ALA A 144 -1.24 9.71 -19.25
C ALA A 144 -2.06 9.03 -20.37
N ASP A 145 -1.52 8.00 -21.01
CA ASP A 145 -2.21 7.21 -22.04
C ASP A 145 -3.39 6.42 -21.47
N ALA A 146 -3.20 5.77 -20.32
CA ALA A 146 -4.26 5.03 -19.63
C ALA A 146 -5.43 5.95 -19.25
N VAL A 147 -5.15 7.14 -18.71
CA VAL A 147 -6.23 8.07 -18.34
C VAL A 147 -6.87 8.71 -19.57
N ARG A 148 -6.11 9.03 -20.63
CA ARG A 148 -6.70 9.50 -21.89
C ARG A 148 -7.64 8.45 -22.50
N GLY A 149 -7.28 7.17 -22.46
CA GLY A 149 -8.15 6.07 -22.92
C GLY A 149 -9.47 5.98 -22.14
N ASP A 150 -9.43 6.16 -20.81
CA ASP A 150 -10.61 6.16 -19.93
C ASP A 150 -11.51 7.40 -20.13
N GLN A 151 -10.90 8.58 -20.36
CA GLN A 151 -11.64 9.83 -20.62
C GLN A 151 -12.40 9.81 -21.96
N VAL A 152 -11.88 9.09 -22.97
CA VAL A 152 -12.56 8.90 -24.27
C VAL A 152 -13.73 7.90 -24.15
N ALA A 153 -13.62 6.95 -23.21
CA ALA A 153 -14.72 6.07 -22.81
C ALA A 153 -15.60 6.76 -21.75
N GLY A 154 -16.26 7.87 -22.11
CA GLY A 154 -17.15 8.61 -21.20
C GLY A 154 -18.16 7.71 -20.47
N PRO A 155 -18.65 8.12 -19.28
CA PRO A 155 -19.37 7.24 -18.35
C PRO A 155 -20.54 6.57 -19.06
N ALA A 156 -20.53 5.23 -19.09
CA ALA A 156 -21.64 4.45 -19.60
C ALA A 156 -22.92 4.86 -18.84
N ARG A 157 -23.81 5.60 -19.52
CA ARG A 157 -25.13 5.94 -19.02
C ARG A 157 -25.84 4.64 -18.65
N VAL A 158 -26.06 4.43 -17.36
CA VAL A 158 -26.95 3.38 -16.85
C VAL A 158 -28.35 3.66 -17.41
N PRO A 159 -28.95 2.76 -18.21
CA PRO A 159 -30.30 2.99 -18.72
C PRO A 159 -31.31 2.88 -17.57
N PRO A 160 -32.40 3.67 -17.59
CA PRO A 160 -33.42 3.62 -16.55
C PRO A 160 -34.10 2.25 -16.57
N ARG A 161 -34.19 1.62 -15.40
CA ARG A 161 -34.98 0.41 -15.19
C ARG A 161 -36.46 0.77 -15.43
N ARG A 162 -37.09 0.09 -16.40
CA ARG A 162 -38.55 0.03 -16.52
C ARG A 162 -39.11 -0.95 -15.51
#